data_AF-A0A127A2G8-F1
#
_entry.id   AF-A0A127A2G8-F1
#
_cell.length_a   1.000
_cell.length_b   1.000
_cell.length_c   1.000
_cell.angle_alpha   90.00
_cell.angle_beta   90.00
_cell.angle_gamma   90.00
#
_symmetry.space_group_name_H-M   'P 1'
#
loop_
_entity.id
_entity.type
_entity.pdbx_description
1 polymer ?
#
loop_
_entity_poly.entity_id
_entity_poly.type
_entity_poly.pdbx_seq_one_letter_code
_entity_poly.pdbx_strand_id
1 'polypeptide(L)' 'MSKHEALPGEDTGRHTGEKAGERRPGASDRRVQIAAAKLRVVLDERLNRPTPEWVKRLAEQKLAS' A
#
# COMPACT_ATOMS: atom_id res chain seq x y z
N MET A 1 -11.78 41.37 33.40
CA MET A 1 -12.52 40.30 32.69
C MET A 1 -11.54 39.61 31.76
N SER A 2 -10.96 38.50 32.20
CA SER A 2 -9.99 37.72 31.41
C SER A 2 -10.72 36.87 30.39
N LYS A 3 -10.50 37.13 29.10
CA LYS A 3 -10.94 36.25 28.02
C LYS A 3 -9.94 35.12 27.86
N HIS A 4 -10.31 33.93 28.30
CA HIS A 4 -9.74 32.69 27.79
C HIS A 4 -10.53 32.33 26.52
N GLU A 5 -9.89 32.42 25.35
CA GLU A 5 -10.48 31.98 24.08
C GLU A 5 -9.55 30.95 23.43
N ALA A 6 -10.20 29.99 22.78
CA ALA A 6 -9.84 28.57 22.68
C ALA A 6 -8.63 28.23 21.80
N LEU A 7 -7.96 27.13 22.15
CA LEU A 7 -7.01 26.41 21.31
C LEU A 7 -7.77 25.73 20.16
N PRO A 8 -7.42 25.94 18.88
CA PRO A 8 -7.98 25.14 17.80
C PRO A 8 -7.35 23.74 17.81
N GLY A 9 -8.24 22.76 17.92
CA GLY A 9 -7.93 21.36 18.14
C GLY A 9 -7.23 20.66 16.98
N GLU A 10 -6.42 19.69 17.38
CA GLU A 10 -6.38 18.32 16.86
C GLU A 10 -6.59 18.16 15.35
N ASP A 11 -5.48 18.27 14.62
CA ASP A 11 -5.32 17.65 13.29
C ASP A 11 -5.35 16.12 13.45
N THR A 12 -6.54 15.57 13.68
CA THR A 12 -6.78 14.16 13.38
C THR A 12 -6.85 14.05 11.87
N GLY A 13 -5.67 13.91 11.25
CA GLY A 13 -5.46 13.50 9.88
C GLY A 13 -6.13 12.15 9.63
N ARG A 14 -7.45 12.19 9.47
CA ARG A 14 -8.30 11.12 9.01
C ARG A 14 -7.83 10.83 7.59
N HIS A 15 -6.95 9.84 7.45
CA HIS A 15 -6.70 9.19 6.17
C HIS A 15 -8.02 8.57 5.73
N THR A 16 -8.84 9.40 5.08
CA THR A 16 -9.95 8.98 4.27
C THR A 16 -9.41 7.92 3.35
N GLY A 17 -9.90 6.69 3.52
CA GLY A 17 -9.71 5.62 2.55
C GLY A 17 -10.22 6.12 1.21
N GLU A 18 -9.31 6.69 0.43
CA GLU A 18 -9.54 6.92 -0.97
C GLU A 18 -9.81 5.55 -1.56
N LYS A 19 -11.07 5.35 -1.91
CA LYS A 19 -11.55 4.20 -2.66
C LYS A 19 -10.50 3.89 -3.72
N ALA A 20 -10.09 2.64 -3.77
CA ALA A 20 -9.30 2.06 -4.86
C ALA A 20 -10.13 2.16 -6.15
N GLY A 21 -10.26 3.39 -6.66
CA GLY A 21 -10.70 3.68 -8.00
C GLY A 21 -9.67 3.04 -8.92
N GLU A 22 -10.21 2.26 -9.83
CA GLU A 22 -9.57 1.43 -10.84
C GLU A 22 -8.53 2.20 -11.67
N ARG A 23 -7.40 2.55 -11.05
CA ARG A 23 -6.22 3.07 -11.72
C ARG A 23 -5.66 1.90 -12.52
N ARG A 24 -5.90 1.93 -13.83
CA ARG A 24 -5.17 1.07 -14.76
C ARG A 24 -3.68 1.33 -14.51
N PRO A 25 -2.93 0.34 -14.00
CA PRO A 25 -1.57 0.58 -13.60
C PRO A 25 -0.75 1.00 -14.83
N GLY A 26 -0.19 2.20 -14.79
CA GLY A 26 0.83 2.61 -15.75
C GLY A 26 2.04 1.67 -15.68
N ALA A 27 2.97 1.76 -16.63
CA ALA A 27 4.16 0.91 -16.63
C ALA A 27 4.96 0.99 -15.31
N SER A 28 5.02 2.19 -14.71
CA SER A 28 5.60 2.41 -13.36
C SER A 28 4.83 1.66 -12.28
N ASP A 29 3.50 1.64 -12.34
CA ASP A 29 2.66 0.92 -11.37
C ASP A 29 2.86 -0.59 -11.48
N ARG A 30 3.14 -1.13 -12.67
CA ARG A 30 3.45 -2.57 -12.84
C ARG A 30 4.77 -2.95 -12.17
N ARG A 31 5.81 -2.08 -12.23
CA ARG A 31 7.07 -2.28 -11.50
C ARG A 31 6.83 -2.35 -10.00
N VAL A 32 6.04 -1.40 -9.49
CA VAL A 32 5.68 -1.32 -8.08
C VAL A 32 4.87 -2.54 -7.64
N GLN A 33 3.92 -3.01 -8.44
CA GLN A 33 3.13 -4.21 -8.16
C GLN A 33 3.99 -5.47 -8.06
N ILE A 34 4.96 -5.65 -8.98
CA ILE A 34 5.88 -6.78 -8.93
C ILE A 34 6.79 -6.69 -7.69
N ALA A 35 7.29 -5.50 -7.36
CA ALA A 35 8.10 -5.29 -6.16
C ALA A 35 7.32 -5.58 -4.88
N ALA A 36 6.07 -5.11 -4.79
CA ALA A 36 5.18 -5.39 -3.66
C ALA A 36 4.85 -6.89 -3.54
N ALA A 37 4.63 -7.57 -4.67
CA ALA A 37 4.40 -9.01 -4.69
C ALA A 37 5.62 -9.79 -4.17
N LYS A 38 6.84 -9.44 -4.61
CA LYS A 38 8.09 -10.03 -4.11
C LYS A 38 8.26 -9.82 -2.61
N LEU A 39 8.02 -8.59 -2.14
CA LEU A 39 8.08 -8.28 -0.71
C LEU A 39 7.11 -9.16 0.09
N ARG A 40 5.88 -9.32 -0.41
CA ARG A 40 4.86 -10.13 0.25
C ARG A 40 5.26 -11.60 0.34
N VAL A 41 5.82 -12.19 -0.73
CA VAL A 41 6.32 -13.58 -0.71
C VAL A 41 7.31 -13.77 0.44
N VAL A 42 8.33 -12.90 0.52
CA VAL A 42 9.36 -12.97 1.57
C VAL A 42 8.76 -12.82 2.97
N LEU A 43 7.81 -11.90 3.16
CA LEU A 43 7.16 -11.70 4.45
C LEU A 43 6.32 -12.90 4.86
N ASP A 44 5.52 -13.45 3.94
CA ASP A 44 4.67 -14.60 4.19
C ASP A 44 5.55 -15.83 4.55
N GLU A 45 6.67 -16.05 3.86
CA GLU A 45 7.65 -17.08 4.21
C GLU A 45 8.23 -16.90 5.62
N ARG A 46 8.67 -15.69 5.98
CA ARG A 46 9.22 -15.39 7.31
C ARG A 46 8.20 -15.52 8.43
N LEU A 47 6.92 -15.28 8.13
CA LEU A 47 5.82 -15.41 9.07
C LEU A 47 5.21 -16.83 9.07
N ASN A 48 5.76 -17.75 8.28
CA ASN A 48 5.25 -19.11 8.08
C ASN A 48 3.76 -19.12 7.65
N ARG A 49 3.38 -18.16 6.81
CA ARG A 49 2.05 -17.98 6.24
C ARG A 49 2.05 -18.41 4.78
N PRO A 50 0.97 -19.01 4.28
CA PRO A 50 0.86 -19.34 2.86
C PRO A 50 0.69 -18.07 2.03
N THR A 51 1.59 -17.87 1.05
CA THR A 51 1.42 -16.83 0.04
C THR A 51 0.40 -17.27 -1.02
N PRO A 52 -0.58 -16.44 -1.39
CA PRO A 52 -1.51 -16.76 -2.48
C PRO A 52 -0.78 -16.96 -3.82
N GLU A 53 -1.21 -17.96 -4.60
CA GLU A 53 -0.56 -18.34 -5.86
C GLU A 53 -0.52 -17.22 -6.91
N TRP A 54 -1.54 -16.36 -6.95
CA TRP A 54 -1.54 -15.22 -7.86
C TRP A 54 -0.44 -14.19 -7.51
N VAL A 55 -0.06 -14.07 -6.23
CA VAL A 55 1.03 -13.20 -5.77
C VAL A 55 2.37 -13.77 -6.20
N LYS A 56 2.57 -15.09 -6.06
CA LYS A 56 3.78 -15.77 -6.53
C LYS A 56 3.97 -15.58 -8.03
N ARG A 57 2.91 -15.83 -8.81
CA ARG A 57 2.92 -15.58 -10.26
C ARG A 57 3.20 -14.12 -10.62
N LEU A 58 2.73 -13.17 -9.81
CA LEU A 58 3.00 -11.74 -10.02
C LEU A 58 4.47 -11.39 -9.70
N ALA A 59 5.02 -11.98 -8.63
CA ALA A 59 6.40 -11.77 -8.21
C ALA A 59 7.43 -12.33 -9.23
N GLU A 60 7.07 -13.40 -9.94
CA GLU A 60 7.91 -14.03 -10.97
C GLU A 60 7.97 -13.25 -12.28
N GLN A 61 7.09 -12.25 -12.47
CA GLN A 61 7.08 -11.48 -13.70
C GLN A 61 8.35 -10.66 -13.84
N LYS A 62 8.98 -10.77 -15.01
CA LYS A 62 10.08 -9.89 -15.42
C LYS A 62 9.49 -8.61 -15.98
N LEU A 63 10.06 -7.48 -15.56
CA LEU A 63 9.83 -6.23 -16.24
C LEU A 63 10.43 -6.34 -17.63
N ALA A 64 9.60 -6.19 -18.66
CA ALA A 64 10.12 -5.92 -19.99
C ALA A 64 10.92 -4.61 -19.90
N SER A 65 12.23 -4.73 -20.09
CA SER A 65 13.14 -3.58 -20.23
C SER A 65 12.88 -2.85 -21.53
#